data_AF-A0ABD6Q9T9-F1
#
_entry.id   AF-A0ABD6Q9T9-F1
#
_cell.length_a   1.000
_cell.length_b   1.000
_cell.length_c   1.000
_cell.angle_alpha   90.00
_cell.angle_beta   90.00
_cell.angle_gamma   90.00
#
_symmetry.space_group_name_H-M   'P 1'
#
loop_
_entity.id
_entity.type
_entity.pdbx_description
1 polymer ?
#
loop_
_entity_poly.entity_id
_entity_poly.type
_entity_poly.pdbx_seq_one_letter_code
_entity_poly.pdbx_strand_id
1 'polypeptide(L)'
;MPLTIDDLPAAIRAAKRTLRADLPGYATAFRELEGDIARQVDAIRRAHARGGDVIPVLPFAHIANGTVDPLAIDALRARGACVIRGVFDAQQARDWNDEIGAYLDTNRLTDRLHARAEDRYFGNLASGKPQIYGVYWSKPQVAARQSPALTQARVFLNRLWRHADGVRAHFDPEQVPAYADRIRRRPPGSTSLGLSPHVDGGSVERWLGANFRQVYRHVLAGNWRAYDPFDAAFRPDVEEIPSPAVCSMFRTFQGWTALTPQGPGDGTLQLVPVANAMAYVVLRALQDDVADDDLCGARPGRALSILPEWHAPLLDALVPIPHMEPGDAVFWHGDVVHAVEDAHRGSGDSNVMYIAAAPGCAKNDAYLRRQLPAFLRGESPPDFPADHFEVGFDGRGGEADLTPLGRAQMGFGL
;
A
#
# COMPACT_ATOMS: atom_id res chain seq x y z
N MET A 1 5.63 12.36 -17.36
CA MET A 1 4.94 11.77 -18.52
C MET A 1 4.74 10.28 -18.24
N PRO A 2 3.66 9.64 -18.70
CA PRO A 2 3.48 8.20 -18.51
C PRO A 2 4.61 7.44 -19.22
N LEU A 3 4.98 6.27 -18.68
CA LEU A 3 5.94 5.38 -19.34
C LEU A 3 5.22 4.62 -20.45
N THR A 4 5.69 4.74 -21.69
CA THR A 4 5.18 3.98 -22.85
C THR A 4 6.19 2.89 -23.22
N ILE A 5 5.72 1.65 -23.38
CA ILE A 5 6.53 0.51 -23.77
C ILE A 5 5.82 -0.20 -24.93
N ASP A 6 6.39 -0.09 -26.13
CA ASP A 6 5.82 -0.70 -27.35
C ASP A 6 6.17 -2.19 -27.47
N ASP A 7 7.40 -2.56 -27.13
CA ASP A 7 7.91 -3.93 -27.10
C ASP A 7 8.57 -4.20 -25.74
N LEU A 8 7.81 -4.83 -24.84
CA LEU A 8 8.26 -5.11 -23.48
C LEU A 8 9.47 -6.06 -23.45
N PRO A 9 9.47 -7.22 -24.12
CA PRO A 9 10.66 -8.08 -24.19
C PRO A 9 11.92 -7.34 -24.67
N ALA A 10 11.81 -6.52 -25.72
CA ALA A 10 12.97 -5.76 -26.22
C ALA A 10 13.45 -4.69 -25.21
N ALA A 11 12.52 -3.99 -24.56
CA ALA A 11 12.84 -3.01 -23.53
C ALA A 11 13.55 -3.66 -22.33
N ILE A 12 13.10 -4.84 -21.90
CA ILE A 12 13.74 -5.61 -20.81
C ILE A 12 15.15 -6.03 -21.22
N ARG A 13 15.34 -6.61 -22.42
CA ARG A 13 16.67 -6.99 -22.92
C ARG A 13 17.63 -5.80 -22.96
N ALA A 14 17.17 -4.66 -23.46
CA ALA A 14 17.96 -3.44 -23.49
C ALA A 14 18.35 -2.98 -22.07
N ALA A 15 17.37 -2.91 -21.17
CA ALA A 15 17.59 -2.50 -19.79
C ALA A 15 18.55 -3.44 -19.04
N LYS A 16 18.35 -4.76 -19.10
CA LYS A 16 19.23 -5.73 -18.44
C LYS A 16 20.67 -5.65 -18.95
N ARG A 17 20.87 -5.48 -20.28
CA ARG A 17 22.22 -5.28 -20.84
C ARG A 17 22.89 -4.03 -20.29
N THR A 18 22.20 -2.89 -20.28
CA THR A 18 22.74 -1.64 -19.73
C THR A 18 23.05 -1.78 -18.24
N LEU A 19 22.09 -2.27 -17.44
CA LEU A 19 22.25 -2.38 -15.98
C LEU A 19 23.37 -3.36 -15.59
N ARG A 20 23.52 -4.49 -16.30
CA ARG A 20 24.62 -5.44 -16.09
C ARG A 20 25.97 -4.85 -16.51
N ALA A 21 26.00 -4.04 -17.57
CA ALA A 21 27.23 -3.36 -18.01
C ALA A 21 27.67 -2.26 -17.02
N ASP A 22 26.71 -1.52 -16.45
CA ASP A 22 26.96 -0.48 -15.44
C ASP A 22 27.36 -1.07 -14.07
N LEU A 23 26.97 -2.32 -13.79
CA LEU A 23 27.36 -3.07 -12.59
C LEU A 23 27.98 -4.44 -12.96
N PRO A 24 29.24 -4.50 -13.46
CA PRO A 24 29.85 -5.78 -13.84
C PRO A 24 29.92 -6.82 -12.70
N GLY A 25 29.88 -6.35 -11.44
CA GLY A 25 29.87 -7.16 -10.23
C GLY A 25 28.47 -7.55 -9.71
N TYR A 26 27.42 -7.50 -10.53
CA TYR A 26 26.02 -7.70 -10.08
C TYR A 26 25.80 -9.01 -9.31
N ALA A 27 26.46 -10.11 -9.71
CA ALA A 27 26.34 -11.39 -9.02
C ALA A 27 26.99 -11.38 -7.63
N THR A 28 28.13 -10.73 -7.47
CA THR A 28 28.79 -10.58 -6.16
C THR A 28 27.98 -9.65 -5.25
N ALA A 29 27.54 -8.50 -5.78
CA ALA A 29 26.71 -7.57 -5.03
C ALA A 29 25.40 -8.23 -4.55
N PHE A 30 24.77 -9.04 -5.41
CA PHE A 30 23.57 -9.78 -5.06
C PHE A 30 23.82 -10.81 -3.96
N ARG A 31 24.89 -11.62 -4.03
CA ARG A 31 25.23 -12.59 -2.98
C ARG A 31 25.48 -11.95 -1.62
N GLU A 32 26.15 -10.79 -1.59
CA GLU A 32 26.35 -10.06 -0.32
C GLU A 32 25.03 -9.56 0.27
N LEU A 33 24.16 -8.99 -0.58
CA LEU A 33 22.83 -8.53 -0.20
C LEU A 33 21.94 -9.68 0.25
N GLU A 34 21.95 -10.81 -0.48
CA GLU A 34 21.22 -12.03 -0.15
C GLU A 34 21.61 -12.53 1.25
N GLY A 35 22.91 -12.56 1.57
CA GLY A 35 23.38 -12.91 2.90
C GLY A 35 22.89 -11.96 3.99
N ASP A 36 22.71 -10.67 3.70
CA ASP A 36 22.12 -9.70 4.63
C ASP A 36 20.62 -9.91 4.84
N ILE A 37 19.88 -10.02 3.75
CA ILE A 37 18.45 -10.30 3.77
C ILE A 37 18.16 -11.61 4.48
N ALA A 38 18.93 -12.67 4.22
CA ALA A 38 18.82 -13.95 4.90
C ALA A 38 18.94 -13.80 6.42
N ARG A 39 19.90 -12.99 6.92
CA ARG A 39 20.03 -12.73 8.38
C ARG A 39 18.80 -12.00 8.94
N GLN A 40 18.27 -11.02 8.22
CA GLN A 40 17.08 -10.28 8.65
C GLN A 40 15.84 -11.18 8.68
N VAL A 41 15.62 -11.98 7.63
CA VAL A 41 14.56 -12.98 7.51
C VAL A 41 14.63 -13.99 8.65
N ASP A 42 15.82 -14.51 8.92
CA ASP A 42 16.05 -15.47 9.99
C ASP A 42 15.72 -14.90 11.37
N ALA A 43 16.06 -13.64 11.62
CA ALA A 43 15.72 -12.95 12.85
C ALA A 43 14.20 -12.78 13.01
N ILE A 44 13.50 -12.44 11.93
CA ILE A 44 12.03 -12.34 11.88
C ILE A 44 11.39 -13.69 12.17
N ARG A 45 11.79 -14.73 11.45
CA ARG A 45 11.27 -16.09 11.60
C ARG A 45 11.45 -16.60 13.03
N ARG A 46 12.64 -16.41 13.62
CA ARG A 46 12.90 -16.80 15.02
C ARG A 46 12.14 -15.96 16.05
N ALA A 47 11.92 -14.67 15.78
CA ALA A 47 11.10 -13.83 16.67
C ALA A 47 9.62 -14.26 16.63
N HIS A 48 9.08 -14.44 15.43
CA HIS A 48 7.70 -14.89 15.23
C HIS A 48 7.44 -16.28 15.82
N ALA A 49 8.36 -17.24 15.60
CA ALA A 49 8.24 -18.59 16.16
C ALA A 49 8.25 -18.63 17.70
N ARG A 50 8.77 -17.59 18.36
CA ARG A 50 8.74 -17.44 19.83
C ARG A 50 7.49 -16.68 20.32
N GLY A 51 6.55 -16.36 19.44
CA GLY A 51 5.34 -15.59 19.75
C GLY A 51 5.57 -14.08 19.90
N GLY A 52 6.71 -13.56 19.45
CA GLY A 52 6.98 -12.12 19.47
C GLY A 52 6.30 -11.40 18.30
N ASP A 53 5.70 -10.24 18.57
CA ASP A 53 5.25 -9.31 17.53
C ASP A 53 6.45 -8.75 16.77
N VAL A 54 6.59 -9.12 15.50
CA VAL A 54 7.70 -8.67 14.64
C VAL A 54 7.44 -7.27 14.08
N ILE A 55 6.17 -6.94 13.88
CA ILE A 55 5.72 -5.65 13.39
C ILE A 55 5.57 -4.70 14.60
N PRO A 56 6.30 -3.57 14.64
CA PRO A 56 6.25 -2.62 15.73
C PRO A 56 4.83 -2.14 16.04
N VAL A 57 4.49 -2.07 17.32
CA VAL A 57 3.19 -1.61 17.81
C VAL A 57 3.40 -0.32 18.60
N LEU A 58 2.80 0.78 18.15
CA LEU A 58 2.94 2.11 18.74
C LEU A 58 1.60 2.60 19.29
N PRO A 59 1.49 2.98 20.56
CA PRO A 59 0.30 3.69 21.05
C PRO A 59 0.18 5.07 20.40
N PHE A 60 -0.99 5.40 19.85
CA PHE A 60 -1.25 6.72 19.26
C PHE A 60 -0.96 7.86 20.25
N ALA A 61 -1.23 7.66 21.55
CA ALA A 61 -0.92 8.64 22.58
C ALA A 61 0.56 9.09 22.61
N HIS A 62 1.51 8.21 22.29
CA HIS A 62 2.92 8.59 22.22
C HIS A 62 3.21 9.43 20.98
N ILE A 63 2.57 9.13 19.85
CA ILE A 63 2.64 9.96 18.64
C ILE A 63 2.02 11.34 18.91
N ALA A 64 0.84 11.35 19.52
CA ALA A 64 0.09 12.55 19.85
C ALA A 64 0.90 13.53 20.72
N ASN A 65 1.65 12.98 21.68
CA ASN A 65 2.46 13.73 22.63
C ASN A 65 3.93 13.91 22.21
N GLY A 66 4.35 13.40 21.05
CA GLY A 66 5.75 13.48 20.60
C GLY A 66 6.73 12.72 21.49
N THR A 67 6.30 11.61 22.10
CA THR A 67 7.06 10.80 23.07
C THR A 67 7.34 9.37 22.57
N VAL A 68 7.29 9.14 21.26
CA VAL A 68 7.62 7.83 20.69
C VAL A 68 9.08 7.50 20.97
N ASP A 69 9.34 6.31 21.50
CA ASP A 69 10.69 5.81 21.76
C ASP A 69 11.51 5.77 20.45
N PRO A 70 12.70 6.41 20.41
CA PRO A 70 13.61 6.31 19.26
C PRO A 70 13.91 4.87 18.81
N LEU A 71 14.00 3.91 19.73
CA LEU A 71 14.22 2.50 19.38
C LEU A 71 13.02 1.90 18.63
N ALA A 72 11.81 2.36 18.95
CA ALA A 72 10.61 1.96 18.24
C ALA A 72 10.52 2.60 16.85
N ILE A 73 11.06 3.82 16.69
CA ILE A 73 11.24 4.46 15.37
C ILE A 73 12.23 3.67 14.52
N ASP A 74 13.38 3.29 15.09
CA ASP A 74 14.39 2.48 14.39
C ASP A 74 13.83 1.13 13.98
N ALA A 75 13.05 0.48 14.87
CA ALA A 75 12.36 -0.76 14.55
C ALA A 75 11.35 -0.58 13.42
N LEU A 76 10.53 0.48 13.44
CA LEU A 76 9.60 0.79 12.35
C LEU A 76 10.34 0.97 11.03
N ARG A 77 11.43 1.74 11.01
CA ARG A 77 12.23 1.96 9.80
C ARG A 77 12.85 0.67 9.28
N ALA A 78 13.37 -0.19 10.15
CA ALA A 78 13.94 -1.47 9.75
C ALA A 78 12.88 -2.44 9.19
N ARG A 79 11.71 -2.48 9.83
CA ARG A 79 10.59 -3.35 9.43
C ARG A 79 9.78 -2.80 8.26
N GLY A 80 9.83 -1.49 8.04
CA GLY A 80 9.04 -0.78 7.04
C GLY A 80 7.54 -0.77 7.35
N ALA A 81 7.12 -1.12 8.57
CA ALA A 81 5.72 -1.24 8.93
C ALA A 81 5.50 -1.00 10.41
N CYS A 82 4.27 -0.62 10.78
CA CYS A 82 3.83 -0.53 12.17
C CYS A 82 2.31 -0.66 12.31
N VAL A 83 1.88 -1.10 13.48
CA VAL A 83 0.52 -0.88 14.00
C VAL A 83 0.53 0.35 14.90
N ILE A 84 -0.46 1.22 14.75
CA ILE A 84 -0.74 2.34 15.63
C ILE A 84 -2.03 2.04 16.38
N ARG A 85 -1.94 1.90 17.71
CA ARG A 85 -3.05 1.53 18.59
C ARG A 85 -3.87 2.74 19.01
N GLY A 86 -5.19 2.60 18.99
CA GLY A 86 -6.12 3.61 19.48
C GLY A 86 -5.99 4.95 18.76
N VAL A 87 -5.87 4.92 17.42
CA VAL A 87 -5.97 6.16 16.62
C VAL A 87 -7.38 6.74 16.75
N PHE A 88 -8.37 5.86 16.80
CA PHE A 88 -9.77 6.20 17.09
C PHE A 88 -10.23 5.49 18.34
N ASP A 89 -11.28 6.05 18.96
CA ASP A 89 -12.02 5.35 20.00
C ASP A 89 -12.65 4.06 19.43
N ALA A 90 -12.61 2.99 20.22
CA ALA A 90 -13.07 1.69 19.76
C ALA A 90 -14.58 1.64 19.53
N GLN A 91 -15.38 2.38 20.30
CA GLN A 91 -16.82 2.48 20.08
C GLN A 91 -17.11 3.25 18.80
N GLN A 92 -16.43 4.39 18.59
CA GLN A 92 -16.55 5.14 17.34
C GLN A 92 -16.28 4.27 16.09
N ALA A 93 -15.23 3.45 16.12
CA ALA A 93 -14.91 2.55 15.01
C ALA A 93 -15.96 1.44 14.80
N ARG A 94 -16.58 0.93 15.87
CA ARG A 94 -17.71 -0.01 15.78
C ARG A 94 -18.95 0.67 15.21
N ASP A 95 -19.26 1.88 15.65
CA ASP A 95 -20.39 2.65 15.12
C ASP A 95 -20.20 2.92 13.62
N TRP A 96 -18.98 3.24 13.19
CA TRP A 96 -18.64 3.36 11.78
C TRP A 96 -18.79 2.05 10.99
N ASN A 97 -18.43 0.91 11.60
CA ASN A 97 -18.64 -0.40 10.97
C ASN A 97 -20.11 -0.64 10.64
N ASP A 98 -20.98 -0.30 11.58
CA ASP A 98 -22.42 -0.50 11.52
C ASP A 98 -23.07 0.50 10.56
N GLU A 99 -22.64 1.77 10.61
CA GLU A 99 -23.08 2.81 9.67
C GLU A 99 -22.71 2.46 8.22
N ILE A 100 -21.50 1.96 7.98
CA ILE A 100 -21.12 1.45 6.65
C ILE A 100 -22.04 0.29 6.26
N GLY A 101 -22.28 -0.68 7.15
CA GLY A 101 -23.18 -1.81 6.88
C GLY A 101 -24.56 -1.34 6.43
N ALA A 102 -25.18 -0.45 7.22
CA ALA A 102 -26.48 0.14 6.91
C ALA A 102 -26.45 0.92 5.59
N TYR A 103 -25.39 1.69 5.32
CA TYR A 103 -25.23 2.43 4.06
C TYR A 103 -25.19 1.49 2.84
N LEU A 104 -24.53 0.33 2.94
CA LEU A 104 -24.51 -0.65 1.85
C LEU A 104 -25.90 -1.31 1.65
N ASP A 105 -26.58 -1.63 2.74
CA ASP A 105 -27.87 -2.33 2.74
C ASP A 105 -29.00 -1.43 2.23
N THR A 106 -29.13 -0.21 2.77
CA THR A 106 -30.14 0.78 2.34
C THR A 106 -30.03 1.08 0.85
N ASN A 107 -28.80 1.12 0.32
CA ASN A 107 -28.56 1.41 -1.09
C ASN A 107 -28.54 0.16 -1.99
N ARG A 108 -28.84 -1.02 -1.42
CA ARG A 108 -28.95 -2.31 -2.11
C ARG A 108 -27.70 -2.64 -2.94
N LEU A 109 -26.51 -2.38 -2.40
CA LEU A 109 -25.26 -2.55 -3.16
C LEU A 109 -25.07 -3.98 -3.65
N THR A 110 -25.45 -4.98 -2.85
CA THR A 110 -25.39 -6.40 -3.25
C THR A 110 -26.14 -6.65 -4.56
N ASP A 111 -27.37 -6.15 -4.68
CA ASP A 111 -28.19 -6.31 -5.89
C ASP A 111 -27.54 -5.60 -7.10
N ARG A 112 -26.99 -4.41 -6.89
CA ARG A 112 -26.29 -3.64 -7.94
C ARG A 112 -25.03 -4.36 -8.45
N LEU A 113 -24.30 -5.01 -7.54
CA LEU A 113 -23.12 -5.81 -7.89
C LEU A 113 -23.51 -7.05 -8.71
N HIS A 114 -24.61 -7.72 -8.36
CA HIS A 114 -25.13 -8.86 -9.12
C HIS A 114 -25.55 -8.45 -10.54
N ALA A 115 -26.37 -7.40 -10.69
CA ALA A 115 -26.81 -6.92 -12.00
C ALA A 115 -25.62 -6.58 -12.92
N ARG A 116 -24.58 -5.95 -12.36
CA ARG A 116 -23.36 -5.62 -13.11
C ARG A 116 -22.56 -6.85 -13.54
N ALA A 117 -22.53 -7.90 -12.73
CA ALA A 117 -21.83 -9.14 -13.07
C ALA A 117 -22.54 -9.88 -14.21
N GLU A 118 -23.88 -9.83 -14.26
CA GLU A 118 -24.69 -10.42 -15.33
C GLU A 118 -24.51 -9.69 -16.68
N ASP A 119 -24.35 -8.36 -16.67
CA ASP A 119 -24.09 -7.57 -17.87
C ASP A 119 -22.73 -7.87 -18.53
N ARG A 120 -21.77 -8.43 -17.78
CA ARG A 120 -20.51 -8.94 -18.32
C ARG A 120 -20.71 -10.39 -18.77
N TYR A 121 -21.09 -10.56 -20.04
CA TYR A 121 -21.35 -11.79 -20.82
C TYR A 121 -20.35 -12.97 -20.70
N PHE A 122 -19.36 -12.92 -19.80
CA PHE A 122 -18.39 -13.97 -19.47
C PHE A 122 -18.13 -14.03 -17.95
N GLY A 123 -19.13 -14.45 -17.16
CA GLY A 123 -19.02 -14.63 -15.71
C GLY A 123 -18.28 -15.90 -15.28
N ASN A 124 -17.02 -16.09 -15.68
CA ASN A 124 -16.18 -17.24 -15.24
C ASN A 124 -15.37 -16.96 -13.95
N LEU A 125 -15.83 -16.02 -13.11
CA LEU A 125 -15.24 -15.79 -11.78
C LEU A 125 -16.18 -16.37 -10.72
N ALA A 126 -15.62 -17.28 -9.92
CA ALA A 126 -16.34 -18.07 -8.92
C ALA A 126 -17.32 -17.22 -8.07
N SER A 127 -18.50 -17.79 -7.87
CA SER A 127 -19.68 -17.30 -7.17
C SER A 127 -19.45 -17.07 -5.66
N GLY A 128 -18.55 -16.15 -5.31
CA GLY A 128 -18.32 -15.68 -3.94
C GLY A 128 -18.83 -14.25 -3.71
N LYS A 129 -19.27 -13.94 -2.49
CA LYS A 129 -19.55 -12.55 -2.09
C LYS A 129 -18.26 -11.72 -2.24
N PRO A 130 -18.30 -10.54 -2.88
CA PRO A 130 -17.13 -9.69 -3.00
C PRO A 130 -16.64 -9.25 -1.63
N GLN A 131 -15.33 -9.33 -1.39
CA GLN A 131 -14.73 -8.96 -0.10
C GLN A 131 -14.23 -7.51 -0.09
N ILE A 132 -13.92 -6.95 -1.27
CA ILE A 132 -13.51 -5.55 -1.45
C ILE A 132 -14.66 -4.85 -2.18
N TYR A 133 -15.12 -3.74 -1.62
CA TYR A 133 -16.26 -3.00 -2.15
C TYR A 133 -15.78 -1.69 -2.77
N GLY A 134 -16.22 -1.41 -4.00
CA GLY A 134 -16.01 -0.16 -4.72
C GLY A 134 -16.83 1.00 -4.13
N VAL A 135 -16.64 1.25 -2.84
CA VAL A 135 -17.33 2.26 -2.02
C VAL A 135 -16.26 3.15 -1.41
N TYR A 136 -16.39 4.45 -1.63
CA TYR A 136 -15.35 5.44 -1.43
C TYR A 136 -15.84 6.59 -0.55
N TRP A 137 -17.14 6.91 -0.56
CA TRP A 137 -17.68 8.16 -0.05
C TRP A 137 -18.70 7.97 1.08
N SER A 138 -18.69 6.84 1.79
CA SER A 138 -19.47 6.72 3.03
C SER A 138 -19.04 7.79 4.04
N LYS A 139 -19.99 8.28 4.85
CA LYS A 139 -19.68 9.27 5.91
C LYS A 139 -18.57 8.82 6.85
N PRO A 140 -18.51 7.53 7.28
CA PRO A 140 -17.38 7.01 8.05
C PRO A 140 -16.02 7.13 7.35
N GLN A 141 -15.94 6.81 6.05
CA GLN A 141 -14.68 6.98 5.29
C GLN A 141 -14.26 8.45 5.21
N VAL A 142 -15.21 9.35 4.94
CA VAL A 142 -14.94 10.80 4.90
C VAL A 142 -14.48 11.31 6.26
N ALA A 143 -15.18 10.94 7.34
CA ALA A 143 -14.86 11.31 8.72
C ALA A 143 -13.48 10.81 9.17
N ALA A 144 -13.16 9.54 8.91
CA ALA A 144 -11.88 8.95 9.30
C ALA A 144 -10.70 9.63 8.60
N ARG A 145 -10.79 9.84 7.27
CA ARG A 145 -9.73 10.47 6.46
C ARG A 145 -9.39 11.88 6.91
N GLN A 146 -10.40 12.68 7.27
CA GLN A 146 -10.20 14.07 7.69
C GLN A 146 -9.92 14.25 9.18
N SER A 147 -9.91 13.16 9.96
CA SER A 147 -9.78 13.27 11.41
C SER A 147 -8.43 13.88 11.83
N PRO A 148 -8.39 14.70 12.90
CA PRO A 148 -7.13 15.22 13.44
C PRO A 148 -6.17 14.11 13.89
N ALA A 149 -6.69 13.05 14.52
CA ALA A 149 -5.88 11.94 15.04
C ALA A 149 -5.15 11.19 13.92
N LEU A 150 -5.87 10.76 12.87
CA LEU A 150 -5.26 10.07 11.75
C LEU A 150 -4.35 11.00 10.93
N THR A 151 -4.67 12.30 10.86
CA THR A 151 -3.80 13.32 10.28
C THR A 151 -2.46 13.38 11.00
N GLN A 152 -2.47 13.44 12.34
CA GLN A 152 -1.24 13.46 13.13
C GLN A 152 -0.42 12.16 12.97
N ALA A 153 -1.07 11.00 12.92
CA ALA A 153 -0.40 9.73 12.64
C ALA A 153 0.27 9.71 11.26
N ARG A 154 -0.41 10.20 10.20
CA ARG A 154 0.15 10.28 8.85
C ARG A 154 1.31 11.27 8.74
N VAL A 155 1.22 12.43 9.42
CA VAL A 155 2.34 13.40 9.50
C VAL A 155 3.55 12.77 10.20
N PHE A 156 3.35 12.09 11.33
CA PHE A 156 4.42 11.36 12.02
C PHE A 156 5.13 10.37 11.09
N LEU A 157 4.37 9.55 10.36
CA LEU A 157 4.91 8.59 9.40
C LEU A 157 5.67 9.26 8.26
N ASN A 158 5.13 10.35 7.69
CA ASN A 158 5.78 11.10 6.61
C ASN A 158 7.11 11.72 7.06
N ARG A 159 7.20 12.21 8.30
CA ARG A 159 8.44 12.77 8.88
C ARG A 159 9.57 11.74 9.05
N LEU A 160 9.26 10.45 9.02
CA LEU A 160 10.30 9.41 9.06
C LEU A 160 11.13 9.40 7.78
N TRP A 161 10.67 10.00 6.70
CA TRP A 161 11.39 10.03 5.44
C TRP A 161 12.40 11.18 5.38
N ARG A 162 13.50 10.96 4.66
CA ARG A 162 14.32 12.06 4.16
C ARG A 162 13.56 12.73 3.02
N HIS A 163 12.68 13.67 3.37
CA HIS A 163 11.79 14.36 2.45
C HIS A 163 12.45 15.54 1.70
N ALA A 164 13.68 15.92 2.07
CA ALA A 164 14.46 16.97 1.41
C ALA A 164 15.97 16.66 1.49
N ASP A 165 16.73 17.16 0.51
CA ASP A 165 18.18 16.95 0.37
C ASP A 165 18.99 18.28 0.43
N GLY A 166 18.38 19.34 0.95
CA GLY A 166 18.97 20.69 1.04
C GLY A 166 18.91 21.49 -0.25
N VAL A 167 18.70 20.84 -1.40
CA VAL A 167 18.52 21.49 -2.71
C VAL A 167 17.05 21.49 -3.12
N ARG A 168 16.33 20.39 -2.82
CA ARG A 168 14.93 20.22 -3.16
C ARG A 168 14.16 19.61 -1.99
N ALA A 169 12.97 20.15 -1.73
CA ALA A 169 11.94 19.41 -1.01
C ALA A 169 11.25 18.45 -1.99
N HIS A 170 11.33 17.14 -1.73
CA HIS A 170 10.67 16.13 -2.56
C HIS A 170 9.17 16.08 -2.26
N PHE A 171 8.81 16.26 -0.99
CA PHE A 171 7.42 16.44 -0.54
C PHE A 171 7.38 17.20 0.79
N ASP A 172 6.21 17.73 1.15
CA ASP A 172 5.90 18.32 2.45
C ASP A 172 5.27 17.25 3.37
N PRO A 173 5.93 16.85 4.47
CA PRO A 173 5.42 15.83 5.38
C PRO A 173 4.23 16.32 6.23
N GLU A 174 4.04 17.64 6.36
CA GLU A 174 2.98 18.26 7.17
C GLU A 174 1.64 18.27 6.45
N GLN A 175 1.66 18.18 5.12
CA GLN A 175 0.48 18.08 4.29
C GLN A 175 0.13 16.62 4.06
N VAL A 176 -1.12 16.26 4.30
CA VAL A 176 -1.63 14.88 4.19
C VAL A 176 -2.87 14.82 3.27
N PRO A 177 -2.70 15.02 1.95
CA PRO A 177 -3.80 14.93 0.99
C PRO A 177 -4.57 13.61 1.14
N ALA A 178 -5.89 13.70 0.96
CA ALA A 178 -6.77 12.55 1.07
C ALA A 178 -6.75 11.74 -0.23
N TYR A 179 -6.35 10.47 -0.15
CA TYR A 179 -6.57 9.49 -1.21
C TYR A 179 -7.81 8.67 -0.87
N ALA A 180 -8.83 8.73 -1.73
CA ALA A 180 -10.06 7.98 -1.55
C ALA A 180 -9.89 6.55 -2.07
N ASP A 181 -9.95 5.59 -1.15
CA ASP A 181 -9.85 4.16 -1.46
C ASP A 181 -11.06 3.40 -0.88
N ARG A 182 -11.14 2.13 -1.23
CA ARG A 182 -12.21 1.18 -0.97
C ARG A 182 -12.31 0.81 0.51
N ILE A 183 -13.30 -0.02 0.81
CA ILE A 183 -13.38 -0.78 2.05
C ILE A 183 -13.23 -2.27 1.76
N ARG A 184 -12.81 -3.02 2.77
CA ARG A 184 -12.91 -4.48 2.78
C ARG A 184 -13.87 -4.90 3.87
N ARG A 185 -14.79 -5.81 3.56
CA ARG A 185 -15.63 -6.48 4.54
C ARG A 185 -15.56 -7.98 4.29
N ARG A 186 -14.93 -8.73 5.20
CA ARG A 186 -14.62 -10.14 5.00
C ARG A 186 -15.31 -11.00 6.05
N PRO A 187 -16.37 -11.76 5.69
CA PRO A 187 -17.07 -12.58 6.65
C PRO A 187 -16.28 -13.84 7.07
N PRO A 188 -16.60 -14.42 8.24
CA PRO A 188 -16.08 -15.72 8.69
C PRO A 188 -16.22 -16.82 7.64
N GLY A 189 -15.25 -17.74 7.59
CA GLY A 189 -15.28 -18.89 6.68
C GLY A 189 -15.05 -18.55 5.20
N SER A 190 -14.87 -17.28 4.85
CA SER A 190 -14.62 -16.88 3.47
C SER A 190 -13.22 -17.30 3.01
N THR A 191 -13.19 -17.98 1.87
CA THR A 191 -11.97 -18.15 1.09
C THR A 191 -11.82 -16.97 0.15
N SER A 192 -10.60 -16.50 -0.01
CA SER A 192 -10.22 -15.58 -1.07
C SER A 192 -9.42 -16.37 -2.11
N LEU A 193 -9.31 -15.85 -3.33
CA LEU A 193 -8.22 -16.25 -4.21
C LEU A 193 -6.84 -15.80 -3.67
N GLY A 194 -6.83 -15.09 -2.53
CA GLY A 194 -5.66 -14.53 -1.90
C GLY A 194 -5.14 -13.36 -2.71
N LEU A 195 -4.67 -12.30 -2.05
CA LEU A 195 -3.66 -11.45 -2.70
C LEU A 195 -2.33 -12.11 -2.37
N SER A 196 -1.77 -12.82 -3.35
CA SER A 196 -0.45 -13.43 -3.22
C SER A 196 0.59 -12.34 -2.89
N PRO A 197 1.74 -12.70 -2.29
CA PRO A 197 2.77 -11.72 -1.94
C PRO A 197 3.14 -10.80 -3.10
N HIS A 198 2.98 -9.49 -2.91
CA HIS A 198 3.23 -8.49 -3.95
C HIS A 198 3.67 -7.15 -3.35
N VAL A 199 4.10 -6.24 -4.23
CA VAL A 199 4.36 -4.82 -3.94
C VAL A 199 3.63 -3.97 -4.97
N ASP A 200 2.87 -2.97 -4.52
CA ASP A 200 2.16 -2.02 -5.39
C ASP A 200 3.07 -0.89 -5.88
N GLY A 201 2.50 0.07 -6.61
CA GLY A 201 3.20 1.31 -6.99
C GLY A 201 4.27 1.08 -8.05
N GLY A 202 4.02 0.17 -9.00
CA GLY A 202 4.90 -0.11 -10.14
C GLY A 202 5.54 -1.49 -10.09
N SER A 203 5.77 -2.05 -11.27
CA SER A 203 6.40 -3.36 -11.47
C SER A 203 7.57 -3.24 -12.45
N VAL A 204 7.35 -3.38 -13.75
CA VAL A 204 8.41 -3.27 -14.77
C VAL A 204 9.05 -1.88 -14.76
N GLU A 205 8.30 -0.85 -14.36
CA GLU A 205 8.78 0.53 -14.22
C GLU A 205 9.97 0.64 -13.27
N ARG A 206 10.13 -0.26 -12.29
CA ARG A 206 11.27 -0.27 -11.36
C ARG A 206 12.61 -0.47 -12.06
N TRP A 207 12.62 -1.17 -13.20
CA TRP A 207 13.80 -1.38 -14.04
C TRP A 207 13.80 -0.56 -15.32
N LEU A 208 12.63 -0.15 -15.83
CA LEU A 208 12.51 0.53 -17.11
C LEU A 208 12.36 2.05 -16.98
N GLY A 209 11.79 2.54 -15.88
CA GLY A 209 11.58 3.96 -15.60
C GLY A 209 12.86 4.65 -15.14
N ALA A 210 13.12 5.84 -15.70
CA ALA A 210 14.33 6.59 -15.40
C ALA A 210 14.37 7.03 -13.92
N ASN A 211 13.26 7.56 -13.40
CA ASN A 211 13.18 7.99 -12.01
C ASN A 211 13.23 6.81 -11.03
N PHE A 212 12.62 5.66 -11.38
CA PHE A 212 12.75 4.46 -10.56
C PHE A 212 14.19 3.95 -10.45
N ARG A 213 14.96 3.98 -11.55
CA ARG A 213 16.39 3.67 -11.47
C ARG A 213 17.15 4.64 -10.56
N GLN A 214 16.73 5.90 -10.49
CA GLN A 214 17.31 6.87 -9.56
C GLN A 214 16.90 6.59 -8.10
N VAL A 215 15.68 6.13 -7.84
CA VAL A 215 15.28 5.64 -6.50
C VAL A 215 16.21 4.52 -6.06
N TYR A 216 16.50 3.56 -6.94
CA TYR A 216 17.39 2.41 -6.66
C TYR A 216 18.85 2.61 -7.05
N ARG A 217 19.30 3.86 -7.27
CA ARG A 217 20.65 4.16 -7.79
C ARG A 217 21.78 3.52 -6.98
N HIS A 218 21.65 3.49 -5.65
CA HIS A 218 22.65 2.87 -4.78
C HIS A 218 22.70 1.35 -4.95
N VAL A 219 21.54 0.71 -5.10
CA VAL A 219 21.42 -0.73 -5.37
C VAL A 219 21.99 -1.06 -6.74
N LEU A 220 21.58 -0.32 -7.78
CA LEU A 220 22.00 -0.53 -9.17
C LEU A 220 23.48 -0.17 -9.41
N ALA A 221 24.10 0.64 -8.54
CA ALA A 221 25.53 0.89 -8.53
C ALA A 221 26.33 -0.12 -7.69
N GLY A 222 25.68 -1.15 -7.12
CA GLY A 222 26.32 -2.17 -6.27
C GLY A 222 26.61 -1.71 -4.83
N ASN A 223 26.38 -0.45 -4.50
CA ASN A 223 26.52 0.09 -3.14
C ASN A 223 25.19 0.00 -2.37
N TRP A 224 24.62 -1.20 -2.30
CA TRP A 224 23.30 -1.44 -1.68
C TRP A 224 23.26 -1.07 -0.19
N ARG A 225 24.41 -0.98 0.50
CA ARG A 225 24.49 -0.52 1.90
C ARG A 225 24.15 0.97 2.08
N ALA A 226 24.30 1.76 1.01
CA ALA A 226 23.91 3.17 1.00
C ALA A 226 22.44 3.39 0.59
N TYR A 227 21.71 2.33 0.23
CA TYR A 227 20.29 2.43 -0.08
C TYR A 227 19.48 2.61 1.22
N ASP A 228 18.79 3.74 1.34
CA ASP A 228 17.82 4.00 2.38
C ASP A 228 16.40 3.89 1.78
N PRO A 229 15.56 2.92 2.19
CA PRO A 229 14.18 2.84 1.73
C PRO A 229 13.41 4.15 1.96
N PHE A 230 13.73 4.88 3.02
CA PHE A 230 13.10 6.13 3.44
C PHE A 230 13.71 7.39 2.79
N ASP A 231 14.53 7.23 1.76
CA ASP A 231 14.93 8.33 0.90
C ASP A 231 13.81 8.68 -0.08
N ALA A 232 13.29 9.91 0.00
CA ALA A 232 12.19 10.36 -0.84
C ALA A 232 12.63 10.73 -2.27
N ALA A 233 13.93 10.92 -2.49
CA ALA A 233 14.45 11.38 -3.76
C ALA A 233 13.90 10.56 -4.93
N PHE A 234 13.39 11.26 -5.95
CA PHE A 234 12.79 10.72 -7.19
C PHE A 234 11.48 9.94 -7.03
N ARG A 235 11.05 9.53 -5.83
CA ARG A 235 9.82 8.75 -5.63
C ARG A 235 8.55 9.49 -6.09
N PRO A 236 8.37 10.80 -5.83
CA PRO A 236 7.22 11.54 -6.38
C PRO A 236 7.29 11.75 -7.89
N ASP A 237 8.45 11.55 -8.51
CA ASP A 237 8.70 11.83 -9.92
C ASP A 237 8.59 10.57 -10.80
N VAL A 238 8.38 9.38 -10.21
CA VAL A 238 8.35 8.11 -10.94
C VAL A 238 7.27 8.07 -12.02
N GLU A 239 7.65 7.53 -13.17
CA GLU A 239 6.75 7.25 -14.28
C GLU A 239 6.03 5.92 -14.05
N GLU A 240 4.74 5.89 -14.33
CA GLU A 240 3.92 4.69 -14.22
C GLU A 240 3.21 4.41 -15.55
N ILE A 241 2.94 3.13 -15.83
CA ILE A 241 2.17 2.70 -16.99
C ILE A 241 0.69 2.81 -16.61
N PRO A 242 -0.13 3.65 -17.27
CA PRO A 242 -1.52 3.82 -16.90
C PRO A 242 -2.28 2.48 -16.88
N SER A 243 -2.83 2.12 -15.72
CA SER A 243 -3.68 0.94 -15.58
C SER A 243 -4.62 1.08 -14.38
N PRO A 244 -5.73 0.32 -14.33
CA PRO A 244 -6.61 0.26 -13.16
C PRO A 244 -5.97 -0.33 -11.89
N ALA A 245 -4.71 -0.78 -11.96
CA ALA A 245 -3.94 -1.28 -10.82
C ALA A 245 -2.85 -0.29 -10.35
N VAL A 246 -2.76 0.89 -10.98
CA VAL A 246 -1.77 1.91 -10.65
C VAL A 246 -2.38 2.97 -9.75
N CYS A 247 -1.67 3.33 -8.70
CA CYS A 247 -2.01 4.46 -7.83
C CYS A 247 -1.36 5.72 -8.38
N SER A 248 -2.15 6.72 -8.78
CA SER A 248 -1.62 7.96 -9.33
C SER A 248 -1.02 8.90 -8.27
N MET A 249 -1.15 8.58 -6.98
CA MET A 249 -0.51 9.30 -5.87
C MET A 249 0.77 8.62 -5.40
N PHE A 250 1.77 9.41 -5.02
CA PHE A 250 2.86 8.93 -4.19
C PHE A 250 2.36 8.71 -2.76
N ARG A 251 2.44 7.46 -2.29
CA ARG A 251 2.13 7.05 -0.92
C ARG A 251 3.44 6.66 -0.23
N THR A 252 3.74 7.30 0.89
CA THR A 252 4.86 6.92 1.76
C THR A 252 4.56 5.58 2.42
N PHE A 253 3.34 5.46 2.93
CA PHE A 253 2.81 4.22 3.49
C PHE A 253 1.44 3.93 2.91
N GLN A 254 1.23 2.68 2.52
CA GLN A 254 -0.12 2.14 2.48
C GLN A 254 -0.65 1.95 3.90
N GLY A 255 -1.95 1.78 4.05
CA GLY A 255 -2.52 1.54 5.37
C GLY A 255 -4.00 1.30 5.37
N TRP A 256 -4.49 0.79 6.49
CA TRP A 256 -5.91 0.66 6.75
C TRP A 256 -6.23 0.83 8.23
N THR A 257 -7.48 1.21 8.50
CA THR A 257 -8.06 1.35 9.84
C THR A 257 -9.01 0.17 10.12
N ALA A 258 -8.84 -0.46 11.28
CA ALA A 258 -9.68 -1.56 11.74
C ALA A 258 -11.07 -1.06 12.12
N LEU A 259 -12.11 -1.69 11.57
CA LEU A 259 -13.51 -1.49 11.97
C LEU A 259 -14.02 -2.61 12.89
N THR A 260 -13.37 -3.77 12.82
CA THR A 260 -13.65 -4.94 13.66
C THR A 260 -12.35 -5.51 14.23
N PRO A 261 -12.43 -6.29 15.33
CA PRO A 261 -11.29 -7.09 15.78
C PRO A 261 -10.83 -8.05 14.68
N GLN A 262 -9.52 -8.16 14.46
CA GLN A 262 -8.96 -9.10 13.47
C GLN A 262 -7.47 -9.35 13.73
N GLY A 263 -7.01 -10.58 13.55
CA GLY A 263 -5.62 -10.97 13.72
C GLY A 263 -5.22 -12.18 12.90
N PRO A 264 -4.09 -12.83 13.27
CA PRO A 264 -3.63 -14.04 12.61
C PRO A 264 -4.73 -15.11 12.51
N GLY A 265 -4.99 -15.61 11.29
CA GLY A 265 -6.03 -16.60 11.01
C GLY A 265 -7.41 -16.01 10.66
N ASP A 266 -7.61 -14.70 10.81
CA ASP A 266 -8.87 -14.03 10.48
C ASP A 266 -8.95 -13.57 9.01
N GLY A 267 -8.08 -14.10 8.15
CA GLY A 267 -8.04 -13.65 6.77
C GLY A 267 -7.38 -12.28 6.64
N THR A 268 -6.42 -11.97 7.51
CA THR A 268 -5.85 -10.62 7.68
C THR A 268 -4.65 -10.35 6.77
N LEU A 269 -4.05 -9.16 6.92
CA LEU A 269 -2.83 -8.74 6.24
C LEU A 269 -1.61 -9.55 6.71
N GLN A 270 -0.77 -9.95 5.76
CA GLN A 270 0.57 -10.47 6.03
C GLN A 270 1.61 -9.55 5.39
N LEU A 271 2.78 -9.45 6.02
CA LEU A 271 3.88 -8.60 5.58
C LEU A 271 5.18 -9.39 5.58
N VAL A 272 6.11 -9.03 4.70
CA VAL A 272 7.55 -9.33 4.87
C VAL A 272 8.18 -8.08 5.48
N PRO A 273 8.40 -8.01 6.80
CA PRO A 273 8.78 -6.78 7.48
C PRO A 273 10.30 -6.54 7.37
N VAL A 274 10.75 -6.29 6.13
CA VAL A 274 12.11 -6.03 5.70
C VAL A 274 12.07 -4.82 4.75
N ALA A 275 12.32 -3.62 5.27
CA ALA A 275 12.12 -2.38 4.51
C ALA A 275 12.97 -2.30 3.24
N ASN A 276 14.16 -2.91 3.26
CA ASN A 276 15.08 -2.93 2.12
C ASN A 276 14.92 -4.15 1.19
N ALA A 277 13.85 -4.96 1.34
CA ALA A 277 13.62 -6.14 0.51
C ALA A 277 13.59 -5.84 -0.99
N MET A 278 13.16 -4.63 -1.38
CA MET A 278 13.16 -4.23 -2.80
C MET A 278 14.56 -4.19 -3.42
N ALA A 279 15.62 -3.97 -2.63
CA ALA A 279 16.99 -4.08 -3.14
C ALA A 279 17.29 -5.51 -3.64
N TYR A 280 16.82 -6.52 -2.89
CA TYR A 280 16.94 -7.92 -3.28
C TYR A 280 16.17 -8.19 -4.58
N VAL A 281 14.90 -7.74 -4.64
CA VAL A 281 14.04 -7.94 -5.80
C VAL A 281 14.65 -7.30 -7.06
N VAL A 282 15.15 -6.07 -6.96
CA VAL A 282 15.78 -5.35 -8.07
C VAL A 282 17.01 -6.08 -8.61
N LEU A 283 17.93 -6.53 -7.74
CA LEU A 283 19.13 -7.25 -8.16
C LEU A 283 18.85 -8.70 -8.58
N ARG A 284 17.81 -9.34 -8.02
CA ARG A 284 17.44 -10.72 -8.35
C ARG A 284 17.13 -10.88 -9.84
N ALA A 285 16.45 -9.90 -10.43
CA ALA A 285 16.08 -9.89 -11.85
C ALA A 285 17.28 -9.77 -12.81
N LEU A 286 18.47 -9.38 -12.31
CA LEU A 286 19.68 -9.22 -13.11
C LEU A 286 20.58 -10.47 -13.11
N GLN A 287 20.27 -11.50 -12.32
CA GLN A 287 21.11 -12.71 -12.23
C GLN A 287 21.07 -13.55 -13.51
N ASP A 288 22.11 -14.36 -13.74
CA ASP A 288 22.33 -15.09 -15.00
C ASP A 288 21.30 -16.19 -15.26
N ASP A 289 20.63 -16.65 -14.21
CA ASP A 289 19.55 -17.64 -14.28
C ASP A 289 18.19 -17.04 -14.66
N VAL A 290 18.09 -15.71 -14.79
CA VAL A 290 16.89 -15.02 -15.27
C VAL A 290 17.03 -14.71 -16.76
N ALA A 291 16.08 -15.17 -17.57
CA ALA A 291 16.01 -14.90 -19.01
C ALA A 291 16.18 -13.41 -19.34
N ASP A 292 16.84 -13.11 -20.46
CA ASP A 292 17.22 -11.74 -20.81
C ASP A 292 16.04 -10.80 -21.06
N ASP A 293 14.84 -11.35 -21.30
CA ASP A 293 13.59 -10.62 -21.51
C ASP A 293 12.57 -10.79 -20.38
N ASP A 294 12.98 -11.34 -19.24
CA ASP A 294 12.15 -11.43 -18.03
C ASP A 294 12.77 -10.70 -16.83
N LEU A 295 11.88 -10.24 -15.96
CA LEU A 295 12.18 -9.56 -14.69
C LEU A 295 11.49 -10.31 -13.54
N CYS A 296 11.72 -11.63 -13.46
CA CYS A 296 11.17 -12.51 -12.43
C CYS A 296 9.64 -12.46 -12.33
N GLY A 297 8.95 -12.34 -13.47
CA GLY A 297 7.49 -12.26 -13.53
C GLY A 297 6.88 -10.86 -13.41
N ALA A 298 7.66 -9.78 -13.39
CA ALA A 298 7.11 -8.43 -13.46
C ALA A 298 6.31 -8.20 -14.77
N ARG A 299 5.18 -7.51 -14.69
CA ARG A 299 4.27 -7.27 -15.83
C ARG A 299 3.67 -5.86 -15.81
N PRO A 300 3.56 -5.17 -16.96
CA PRO A 300 3.04 -3.81 -17.04
C PRO A 300 1.60 -3.73 -16.51
N GLY A 301 1.30 -2.63 -15.81
CA GLY A 301 -0.05 -2.37 -15.30
C GLY A 301 -0.54 -3.39 -14.26
N ARG A 302 0.37 -4.10 -13.59
CA ARG A 302 0.12 -5.02 -12.48
C ARG A 302 1.03 -4.68 -11.30
N ALA A 303 0.60 -5.01 -10.09
CA ALA A 303 1.49 -5.07 -8.93
C ALA A 303 2.65 -6.04 -9.19
N LEU A 304 3.78 -5.80 -8.53
CA LEU A 304 4.96 -6.65 -8.64
C LEU A 304 4.79 -7.90 -7.78
N SER A 305 4.59 -9.06 -8.41
CA SER A 305 4.47 -10.34 -7.72
C SER A 305 5.81 -10.79 -7.11
N ILE A 306 5.76 -11.28 -5.87
CA ILE A 306 6.88 -11.90 -5.17
C ILE A 306 6.69 -13.41 -5.20
N LEU A 307 7.23 -14.03 -6.25
CA LEU A 307 7.07 -15.44 -6.56
C LEU A 307 8.07 -16.33 -5.81
N PRO A 308 7.68 -17.51 -5.28
CA PRO A 308 8.61 -18.44 -4.62
C PRO A 308 9.81 -18.84 -5.48
N GLU A 309 9.59 -19.07 -6.78
CA GLU A 309 10.65 -19.41 -7.76
C GLU A 309 11.84 -18.45 -7.72
N TRP A 310 11.56 -17.15 -7.53
CA TRP A 310 12.57 -16.09 -7.60
C TRP A 310 12.94 -15.53 -6.22
N HIS A 311 12.02 -15.61 -5.25
CA HIS A 311 12.08 -14.83 -4.01
C HIS A 311 11.78 -15.65 -2.76
N ALA A 312 11.87 -16.99 -2.80
CA ALA A 312 11.64 -17.85 -1.64
C ALA A 312 12.29 -17.36 -0.33
N PRO A 313 13.55 -16.87 -0.31
CA PRO A 313 14.15 -16.37 0.93
C PRO A 313 13.38 -15.22 1.58
N LEU A 314 12.74 -14.34 0.80
CA LEU A 314 11.90 -13.26 1.36
C LEU A 314 10.61 -13.80 1.98
N LEU A 315 10.03 -14.84 1.37
CA LEU A 315 8.74 -15.40 1.78
C LEU A 315 8.83 -16.15 3.12
N ASP A 316 10.02 -16.61 3.52
CA ASP A 316 10.25 -17.19 4.85
C ASP A 316 10.04 -16.19 6.00
N ALA A 317 9.99 -14.89 5.70
CA ALA A 317 9.67 -13.83 6.65
C ALA A 317 8.24 -13.28 6.49
N LEU A 318 7.39 -13.91 5.68
CA LEU A 318 5.98 -13.54 5.57
C LEU A 318 5.25 -13.89 6.87
N VAL A 319 4.84 -12.87 7.62
CA VAL A 319 4.18 -13.01 8.93
C VAL A 319 2.87 -12.24 8.95
N PRO A 320 1.84 -12.72 9.66
CA PRO A 320 0.61 -11.97 9.84
C PRO A 320 0.86 -10.72 10.70
N ILE A 321 0.02 -9.70 10.52
CA ILE A 321 -0.01 -8.56 11.44
C ILE A 321 -0.46 -9.02 12.85
N PRO A 322 -0.11 -8.28 13.92
CA PRO A 322 -0.65 -8.52 15.26
C PRO A 322 -2.18 -8.41 15.29
N HIS A 323 -2.80 -8.99 16.33
CA HIS A 323 -4.24 -8.81 16.57
C HIS A 323 -4.59 -7.33 16.70
N MET A 324 -5.60 -6.85 16.00
CA MET A 324 -6.08 -5.47 15.93
C MET A 324 -7.43 -5.32 16.64
N GLU A 325 -7.66 -4.19 17.28
CA GLU A 325 -8.98 -3.77 17.78
C GLU A 325 -9.58 -2.68 16.89
N PRO A 326 -10.91 -2.47 16.89
CA PRO A 326 -11.54 -1.34 16.21
C PRO A 326 -10.89 -0.02 16.62
N GLY A 327 -10.56 0.81 15.63
CA GLY A 327 -9.90 2.10 15.83
C GLY A 327 -8.37 2.04 15.79
N ASP A 328 -7.77 0.85 15.79
CA ASP A 328 -6.36 0.68 15.44
C ASP A 328 -6.13 0.88 13.94
N ALA A 329 -4.92 1.28 13.56
CA ALA A 329 -4.51 1.39 12.17
C ALA A 329 -3.18 0.67 11.93
N VAL A 330 -2.98 0.10 10.74
CA VAL A 330 -1.71 -0.48 10.32
C VAL A 330 -1.20 0.24 9.08
N PHE A 331 0.12 0.44 9.02
CA PHE A 331 0.80 1.10 7.93
C PHE A 331 2.02 0.28 7.50
N TRP A 332 2.25 0.21 6.19
CA TRP A 332 3.45 -0.39 5.62
C TRP A 332 3.98 0.47 4.47
N HIS A 333 5.29 0.60 4.42
CA HIS A 333 6.04 1.40 3.47
C HIS A 333 5.72 0.95 2.03
N GLY A 334 5.72 1.87 1.07
CA GLY A 334 5.31 1.60 -0.32
C GLY A 334 6.05 0.45 -1.02
N ASP A 335 7.26 0.11 -0.56
CA ASP A 335 8.06 -1.02 -1.07
C ASP A 335 7.96 -2.32 -0.25
N VAL A 336 7.17 -2.37 0.82
CA VAL A 336 7.04 -3.59 1.66
C VAL A 336 6.17 -4.63 0.96
N VAL A 337 6.68 -5.85 0.89
CA VAL A 337 5.94 -7.01 0.38
C VAL A 337 4.81 -7.33 1.33
N HIS A 338 3.62 -7.50 0.77
CA HIS A 338 2.43 -7.81 1.54
C HIS A 338 1.50 -8.77 0.80
N ALA A 339 0.66 -9.45 1.58
CA ALA A 339 -0.30 -10.45 1.12
C ALA A 339 -1.56 -10.42 2.02
N VAL A 340 -2.59 -11.15 1.64
CA VAL A 340 -3.75 -11.41 2.51
C VAL A 340 -3.91 -12.90 2.66
N GLU A 341 -4.12 -13.37 3.90
CA GLU A 341 -4.31 -14.79 4.19
C GLU A 341 -5.44 -15.39 3.33
N ASP A 342 -5.21 -16.57 2.76
CA ASP A 342 -6.14 -17.21 1.81
C ASP A 342 -7.50 -17.54 2.44
N ALA A 343 -7.53 -17.86 3.73
CA ALA A 343 -8.74 -18.28 4.44
C ALA A 343 -8.98 -17.44 5.70
N HIS A 344 -10.25 -17.11 5.94
CA HIS A 344 -10.71 -16.55 7.21
C HIS A 344 -11.25 -17.68 8.08
N ARG A 345 -10.51 -18.07 9.12
CA ARG A 345 -10.86 -19.14 10.07
C ARG A 345 -11.43 -18.64 11.41
N GLY A 346 -11.39 -17.33 11.65
CA GLY A 346 -12.06 -16.64 12.75
C GLY A 346 -13.58 -16.72 12.71
N SER A 347 -14.20 -16.14 13.75
CA SER A 347 -15.65 -16.20 14.00
C SER A 347 -16.38 -14.85 13.82
N GLY A 348 -15.66 -13.74 13.67
CA GLY A 348 -16.21 -12.40 13.45
C GLY A 348 -15.84 -11.85 12.08
N ASP A 349 -16.51 -10.81 11.61
CA ASP A 349 -16.12 -10.13 10.36
C ASP A 349 -14.74 -9.47 10.48
N SER A 350 -13.97 -9.46 9.39
CA SER A 350 -12.71 -8.71 9.24
C SER A 350 -12.95 -7.52 8.30
N ASN A 351 -13.26 -6.37 8.89
CA ASN A 351 -13.67 -5.15 8.18
C ASN A 351 -12.63 -4.05 8.38
N VAL A 352 -12.26 -3.39 7.27
CA VAL A 352 -11.27 -2.31 7.28
C VAL A 352 -11.62 -1.21 6.27
N MET A 353 -11.16 0.01 6.54
CA MET A 353 -11.12 1.11 5.58
C MET A 353 -9.68 1.30 5.10
N TYR A 354 -9.44 1.32 3.79
CA TYR A 354 -8.13 1.64 3.24
C TYR A 354 -7.89 3.16 3.34
N ILE A 355 -6.88 3.56 4.12
CA ILE A 355 -6.48 4.95 4.29
C ILE A 355 -4.96 4.99 4.40
N ALA A 356 -4.32 5.41 3.31
CA ALA A 356 -2.86 5.52 3.20
C ALA A 356 -2.32 6.81 3.83
N ALA A 357 -1.00 6.86 4.01
CA ALA A 357 -0.25 8.11 4.17
C ALA A 357 0.27 8.57 2.80
N ALA A 358 -0.26 9.69 2.32
CA ALA A 358 0.21 10.40 1.14
C ALA A 358 0.65 11.81 1.58
N PRO A 359 1.87 12.27 1.25
CA PRO A 359 2.34 13.61 1.62
C PRO A 359 1.97 14.67 0.57
N GLY A 360 2.16 15.96 0.90
CA GLY A 360 1.95 17.05 -0.06
C GLY A 360 3.06 17.10 -1.11
N CYS A 361 2.72 16.94 -2.39
CA CYS A 361 3.66 17.10 -3.49
C CYS A 361 2.90 17.35 -4.80
N ALA A 362 3.59 17.87 -5.83
CA ALA A 362 2.97 18.21 -7.10
C ALA A 362 2.23 17.03 -7.78
N LYS A 363 2.74 15.80 -7.62
CA LYS A 363 2.08 14.57 -8.12
C LYS A 363 0.74 14.35 -7.42
N ASN A 364 0.70 14.50 -6.10
CA ASN A 364 -0.52 14.28 -5.31
C ASN A 364 -1.53 15.41 -5.52
N ASP A 365 -1.08 16.65 -5.69
CA ASP A 365 -1.95 17.79 -6.04
C ASP A 365 -2.59 17.60 -7.41
N ALA A 366 -1.82 17.11 -8.40
CA ALA A 366 -2.35 16.79 -9.72
C ALA A 366 -3.46 15.73 -9.66
N TYR A 367 -3.33 14.74 -8.77
CA TYR A 367 -4.38 13.76 -8.55
C TYR A 367 -5.62 14.35 -7.87
N LEU A 368 -5.45 15.17 -6.82
CA LEU A 368 -6.57 15.80 -6.11
C LEU A 368 -7.46 16.63 -7.04
N ARG A 369 -6.89 17.35 -8.01
CA ARG A 369 -7.68 18.09 -9.02
C ARG A 369 -8.63 17.21 -9.83
N ARG A 370 -8.35 15.90 -9.94
CA ARG A 370 -9.22 14.91 -10.61
C ARG A 370 -10.14 14.18 -9.63
N GLN A 371 -9.66 13.88 -8.42
CA GLN A 371 -10.47 13.23 -7.38
C GLN A 371 -11.59 14.14 -6.86
N LEU A 372 -11.32 15.43 -6.66
CA LEU A 372 -12.28 16.37 -6.08
C LEU A 372 -13.60 16.44 -6.89
N PRO A 373 -13.58 16.60 -8.23
CA PRO A 373 -14.81 16.52 -9.02
C PRO A 373 -15.55 15.19 -8.88
N ALA A 374 -14.83 14.06 -8.78
CA ALA A 374 -15.45 12.74 -8.59
C ALA A 374 -16.14 12.64 -7.22
N PHE A 375 -15.51 13.14 -6.16
CA PHE A 375 -16.12 13.23 -4.83
C PHE A 375 -17.41 14.06 -4.83
N LEU A 376 -17.40 15.25 -5.43
CA LEU A 376 -18.57 16.12 -5.48
C LEU A 376 -19.75 15.45 -6.21
N ARG A 377 -19.46 14.65 -7.24
CA ARG A 377 -20.48 13.91 -8.01
C ARG A 377 -20.82 12.53 -7.44
N GLY A 378 -20.06 12.02 -6.46
CA GLY A 378 -20.19 10.65 -5.93
C GLY A 378 -19.73 9.57 -6.90
N GLU A 379 -18.87 9.92 -7.85
CA GLU A 379 -18.30 9.01 -8.84
C GLU A 379 -17.15 8.18 -8.23
N SER A 380 -16.85 7.01 -8.80
CA SER A 380 -15.59 6.31 -8.50
C SER A 380 -14.38 7.25 -8.65
N PRO A 381 -13.40 7.23 -7.73
CA PRO A 381 -12.18 8.01 -7.90
C PRO A 381 -11.40 7.56 -9.17
N PRO A 382 -10.57 8.44 -9.76
CA PRO A 382 -10.00 8.24 -11.09
C PRO A 382 -9.09 7.02 -11.28
N ASP A 383 -8.54 6.46 -10.20
CA ASP A 383 -7.66 5.27 -10.26
C ASP A 383 -8.44 3.95 -10.25
N PHE A 384 -9.74 4.00 -9.97
CA PHE A 384 -10.57 2.81 -9.83
C PHE A 384 -11.49 2.60 -11.03
N PRO A 385 -12.01 1.38 -11.22
CA PRO A 385 -13.08 1.14 -12.18
C PRO A 385 -14.24 2.13 -12.01
N ALA A 386 -14.71 2.63 -13.15
CA ALA A 386 -15.80 3.58 -13.32
C ALA A 386 -17.18 2.96 -12.99
N ASP A 387 -17.31 2.47 -11.77
CA ASP A 387 -18.49 1.79 -11.25
C ASP A 387 -19.60 2.78 -10.87
N HIS A 388 -19.20 3.91 -10.29
CA HIS A 388 -20.07 5.04 -9.96
C HIS A 388 -21.31 4.66 -9.13
N PHE A 389 -21.20 3.61 -8.30
CA PHE A 389 -22.32 3.12 -7.50
C PHE A 389 -22.94 4.22 -6.64
N GLU A 390 -22.10 5.05 -6.02
CA GLU A 390 -22.50 6.04 -5.00
C GLU A 390 -23.08 7.34 -5.57
N VAL A 391 -23.19 7.50 -6.90
CA VAL A 391 -23.77 8.72 -7.51
C VAL A 391 -25.22 8.94 -7.04
N GLY A 392 -25.98 7.86 -6.89
CA GLY A 392 -27.38 7.89 -6.43
C GLY A 392 -27.60 7.23 -5.07
N PHE A 393 -26.57 7.14 -4.23
CA PHE A 393 -26.72 6.56 -2.89
C PHE A 393 -27.27 7.59 -1.89
N ASP A 394 -28.28 7.19 -1.13
CA ASP A 394 -28.76 7.94 0.02
C ASP A 394 -27.75 7.85 1.16
N GLY A 395 -27.53 8.96 1.87
CA GLY A 395 -26.62 9.01 3.02
C GLY A 395 -25.12 9.08 2.66
N ARG A 396 -24.77 9.27 1.39
CA ARG A 396 -23.39 9.51 0.95
C ARG A 396 -22.78 10.71 1.67
N GLY A 397 -21.51 10.61 2.07
CA GLY A 397 -20.72 11.74 2.53
C GLY A 397 -20.45 12.72 1.39
N GLY A 398 -20.78 13.99 1.61
CA GLY A 398 -20.62 15.07 0.63
C GLY A 398 -19.81 16.24 1.19
N GLU A 399 -19.76 17.33 0.43
CA GLU A 399 -19.02 18.54 0.81
C GLU A 399 -19.47 19.09 2.18
N ALA A 400 -20.75 18.95 2.53
CA ALA A 400 -21.30 19.39 3.81
C ALA A 400 -20.73 18.61 5.02
N ASP A 401 -20.21 17.40 4.79
CA ASP A 401 -19.59 16.58 5.83
C ASP A 401 -18.08 16.89 5.99
N LEU A 402 -17.51 17.79 5.18
CA LEU A 402 -16.11 18.18 5.27
C LEU A 402 -15.89 19.32 6.28
N THR A 403 -14.99 19.06 7.23
CA THR A 403 -14.33 20.06 8.07
C THR A 403 -13.40 20.94 7.22
N PRO A 404 -12.92 22.09 7.74
CA PRO A 404 -11.90 22.88 7.04
C PRO A 404 -10.64 22.07 6.70
N LEU A 405 -10.21 21.18 7.60
CA LEU A 405 -9.10 20.25 7.37
C LEU A 405 -9.42 19.28 6.22
N GLY A 406 -10.62 18.69 6.22
CA GLY A 406 -11.07 17.81 5.14
C GLY A 406 -11.13 18.50 3.78
N ARG A 407 -11.61 19.75 3.72
CA ARG A 407 -11.60 20.56 2.49
C ARG A 407 -10.18 20.80 1.97
N ALA A 408 -9.24 21.12 2.87
CA ALA A 408 -7.84 21.27 2.49
C ALA A 408 -7.25 19.95 1.96
N GLN A 409 -7.47 18.83 2.66
CA GLN A 409 -6.97 17.51 2.27
C GLN A 409 -7.60 16.98 0.97
N MET A 410 -8.83 17.39 0.63
CA MET A 410 -9.50 17.06 -0.63
C MET A 410 -9.09 17.98 -1.79
N GLY A 411 -8.25 18.99 -1.55
CA GLY A 411 -7.70 19.84 -2.60
C GLY A 411 -8.56 21.05 -2.98
N PHE A 412 -9.46 21.53 -2.11
CA PHE A 412 -10.28 22.71 -2.41
C PHE A 412 -9.48 24.02 -2.58
N GLY A 413 -8.20 24.03 -2.19
CA GLY A 413 -7.30 25.19 -2.34
C GLY A 413 -6.28 25.07 -3.47
N LEU A 414 -6.36 24.04 -4.33
CA LEU A 414 -5.35 23.68 -5.34
C LEU A 414 -5.61 24.23 -6.76
#